data_AF-A0A0Q5M4B4-F1
#
_entry.id   AF-A0A0Q5M4B4-F1
#
_cell.length_a   1.000
_cell.length_b   1.000
_cell.length_c   1.000
_cell.angle_alpha   90.00
_cell.angle_beta   90.00
_cell.angle_gamma   90.00
#
_symmetry.space_group_name_H-M   'P 1'
#
loop_
_entity.id
_entity.type
_entity.pdbx_description
1 polymer ?
#
loop_
_entity_poly.entity_id
_entity_poly.type
_entity_poly.pdbx_seq_one_letter_code
_entity_poly.pdbx_strand_id
1 'polypeptide(L)' 'MNAALRRTLGWVAAVLLNLGAVLFLIGLIVPRSGDAPILGIGIGMLLAGLAVGAVWMYGNRNSGTR' A
#
# COMPACT_ATOMS: atom_id res chain seq x y z
N MET A 1 -19.24 -7.58 12.04
CA MET A 1 -18.65 -7.63 10.68
C MET A 1 -18.90 -9.01 10.09
N ASN A 2 -19.51 -9.10 8.91
CA ASN A 2 -19.67 -10.37 8.19
C ASN A 2 -18.27 -10.98 7.89
N ALA A 3 -18.08 -12.27 8.16
CA ALA A 3 -16.79 -12.95 8.01
C ALA A 3 -16.26 -12.89 6.58
N ALA A 4 -17.16 -12.90 5.59
CA ALA A 4 -16.83 -12.73 4.19
C ALA A 4 -16.15 -11.36 3.95
N LEU A 5 -16.72 -10.28 4.47
CA LEU A 5 -16.19 -8.91 4.27
C LEU A 5 -14.80 -8.74 4.88
N ARG A 6 -14.57 -9.26 6.10
CA ARG A 6 -13.24 -9.20 6.74
C ARG A 6 -12.19 -9.95 5.92
N ARG A 7 -12.58 -11.07 5.30
CA ARG A 7 -11.71 -11.89 4.47
C ARG A 7 -11.40 -11.22 3.13
N THR A 8 -12.40 -10.61 2.48
CA THR A 8 -12.20 -9.82 1.26
C THR A 8 -11.29 -8.62 1.53
N LEU A 9 -11.48 -7.90 2.64
CA LEU A 9 -10.62 -6.76 3.01
C LEU A 9 -9.18 -7.20 3.31
N GLY A 10 -8.99 -8.33 4.02
CA GLY A 10 -7.65 -8.88 4.26
C GLY A 10 -6.94 -9.28 2.97
N TRP A 11 -7.68 -9.87 2.01
CA TRP A 11 -7.16 -10.20 0.69
C TRP A 11 -6.78 -8.94 -0.10
N VAL A 12 -7.66 -7.93 -0.15
CA VAL A 12 -7.39 -6.65 -0.84
C VAL A 12 -6.17 -5.94 -0.24
N ALA A 13 -6.03 -5.92 1.09
CA ALA A 13 -4.87 -5.35 1.76
C ALA A 13 -3.57 -6.07 1.40
N ALA A 14 -3.59 -7.41 1.37
CA ALA A 14 -2.43 -8.20 0.96
C ALA A 14 -2.02 -7.94 -0.49
N VAL A 15 -3.00 -7.81 -1.40
CA VAL A 15 -2.78 -7.48 -2.81
C VAL A 15 -2.15 -6.10 -2.94
N LEU A 16 -2.70 -5.07 -2.29
CA LEU A 16 -2.16 -3.70 -2.34
C LEU A 16 -0.73 -3.59 -1.80
N LEU A 17 -0.42 -4.28 -0.70
CA LEU A 17 0.94 -4.33 -0.15
C LEU A 17 1.93 -4.99 -1.12
N ASN A 18 1.54 -6.10 -1.74
CA ASN A 18 2.39 -6.77 -2.73
C ASN A 18 2.61 -5.90 -3.97
N LEU A 19 1.55 -5.26 -4.49
CA LEU A 19 1.69 -4.31 -5.60
C LEU A 19 2.64 -3.17 -5.25
N GLY A 20 2.54 -2.58 -4.06
CA GLY A 20 3.46 -1.55 -3.59
C GLY A 20 4.91 -2.04 -3.53
N ALA A 21 5.15 -3.24 -3.01
CA ALA A 21 6.49 -3.83 -2.95
C ALA A 21 7.08 -4.10 -4.34
N VAL A 22 6.27 -4.62 -5.28
CA VAL A 22 6.69 -4.86 -6.67
C VAL A 22 7.03 -3.55 -7.37
N LEU A 23 6.18 -2.53 -7.25
CA LEU A 23 6.43 -1.21 -7.83
C LEU A 23 7.69 -0.54 -7.25
N PHE A 24 7.94 -0.71 -5.94
CA PHE A 24 9.15 -0.24 -5.29
C PHE A 24 10.40 -0.91 -5.85
N LEU A 25 10.38 -2.24 -6.01
CA LEU A 25 11.49 -3.00 -6.60
C LEU A 25 11.74 -2.61 -8.07
N ILE A 26 10.68 -2.43 -8.86
CA ILE A 26 10.79 -1.95 -10.23
C ILE A 26 11.46 -0.56 -10.25
N GLY A 27 11.04 0.35 -9.37
CA GLY A 27 11.66 1.66 -9.24
C GLY A 27 13.14 1.63 -8.83
N LEU A 28 13.58 0.58 -8.15
CA LEU A 28 14.99 0.39 -7.78
C LEU A 28 15.84 -0.14 -8.96
N ILE A 29 15.28 -1.06 -9.75
CA ILE A 29 16.02 -1.80 -10.78
C ILE A 29 16.01 -1.09 -12.13
N VAL A 30 14.94 -0.36 -12.48
CA VAL A 30 14.81 0.28 -13.79
C VAL A 30 15.92 1.32 -13.99
N PRO A 31 16.81 1.14 -14.99
CA PRO A 31 17.87 2.09 -15.27
C PRO A 31 17.30 3.43 -15.70
N ARG A 32 17.84 4.51 -15.12
CA ARG A 32 17.33 5.87 -15.30
C ARG A 32 17.85 6.45 -16.61
N SER A 33 16.98 6.61 -17.60
CA SER A 33 17.26 7.37 -18.81
C SER A 33 16.51 8.72 -18.75
N GLY A 34 17.16 9.76 -18.23
CA GLY A 34 16.67 11.15 -18.25
C GLY A 34 16.31 11.78 -16.89
N ASP A 35 16.16 13.10 -16.88
CA ASP A 35 15.92 13.99 -15.72
C ASP A 35 14.50 13.87 -15.10
N ALA A 36 13.84 12.72 -15.21
CA ALA A 36 12.51 12.52 -14.62
C ALA A 36 12.63 12.18 -13.12
N PRO A 37 11.91 12.87 -12.21
CA PRO A 37 12.01 12.65 -10.76
C PRO A 37 11.20 11.42 -10.32
N ILE A 38 11.54 10.26 -10.88
CA ILE A 38 10.95 8.95 -10.55
C ILE A 38 11.16 8.58 -9.08
N LEU A 39 12.23 9.07 -8.45
CA LEU A 39 12.43 8.91 -7.01
C LEU A 39 11.30 9.60 -6.22
N GLY A 40 10.84 10.77 -6.67
CA GLY A 40 9.70 11.47 -6.08
C GLY A 40 8.39 10.71 -6.28
N ILE A 41 8.20 10.10 -7.45
CA ILE A 41 7.03 9.25 -7.74
C ILE A 41 7.05 7.99 -6.87
N GLY A 42 8.21 7.33 -6.74
CA GLY A 42 8.39 6.14 -5.90
C GLY A 42 8.17 6.44 -4.42
N ILE A 43 8.70 7.55 -3.91
CA ILE A 43 8.43 8.03 -2.54
C ILE A 43 6.94 8.35 -2.37
N GLY A 44 6.31 9.00 -3.36
CA GLY A 44 4.88 9.31 -3.34
C GLY A 44 4.01 8.05 -3.26
N MET A 45 4.29 7.04 -4.08
CA MET A 45 3.58 5.75 -4.05
C MET A 45 3.83 4.99 -2.74
N LEU A 46 5.06 4.99 -2.22
CA LEU A 46 5.38 4.40 -0.92
C LEU A 46 4.55 5.03 0.20
N LEU A 47 4.57 6.37 0.29
CA LEU A 47 3.82 7.12 1.30
C LEU A 47 2.30 6.94 1.16
N ALA A 48 1.78 6.89 -0.07
CA ALA A 48 0.37 6.62 -0.32
C ALA A 48 -0.04 5.22 0.17
N GLY A 49 0.74 4.19 -0.12
CA GLY A 49 0.51 2.83 0.38
C GLY A 49 0.55 2.76 1.92
N LEU A 50 1.52 3.44 2.53
CA LEU A 50 1.68 3.50 3.98
C LEU A 50 0.50 4.21 4.66
N ALA A 51 0.04 5.32 4.09
CA ALA A 51 -1.11 6.08 4.58
C ALA A 51 -2.41 5.25 4.50
N VAL A 52 -2.67 4.59 3.36
CA VAL A 52 -3.86 3.74 3.20
C VAL A 52 -3.84 2.57 4.19
N GLY A 53 -2.69 1.90 4.36
CA GLY A 53 -2.53 0.82 5.34
C GLY A 53 -2.72 1.29 6.78
N ALA A 54 -2.15 2.45 7.15
CA ALA A 54 -2.28 3.03 8.48
C ALA A 54 -3.71 3.45 8.82
N VAL A 55 -4.41 4.11 7.88
CA VAL A 55 -5.83 4.49 8.04
C VAL A 55 -6.70 3.25 8.22
N TRP A 56 -6.44 2.18 7.46
CA TRP A 56 -7.19 0.94 7.60
C TRP A 56 -6.96 0.24 8.94
N MET A 57 -5.71 0.14 9.39
CA MET A 57 -5.39 -0.41 10.73
C MET A 57 -6.00 0.42 11.85
N TYR A 58 -5.98 1.74 11.74
CA TYR A 58 -6.57 2.66 12.72
C TYR A 58 -8.10 2.52 12.78
N GLY A 59 -8.76 2.52 11.63
CA GLY A 59 -10.20 2.28 11.53
C GLY A 59 -10.63 0.91 12.08
N ASN A 60 -9.85 -0.15 11.80
CA ASN A 60 -10.13 -1.49 12.31
C ASN A 60 -9.88 -1.61 13.82
N ARG A 61 -8.90 -0.89 14.39
CA ARG A 61 -8.68 -0.83 15.85
C ARG A 61 -9.85 -0.14 16.56
N ASN A 62 -10.32 0.98 16.03
CA ASN A 62 -11.46 1.71 16.60
C ASN A 62 -12.81 0.99 16.40
N SER A 63 -12.88 0.05 15.45
CA SER A 63 -14.06 -0.82 15.27
C SER A 63 -14.07 -2.04 16.21
N GLY A 64 -13.00 -2.25 16.98
CA GLY A 64 -12.82 -3.41 17.87
C GLY A 64 -13.05 -3.13 19.36
N THR A 65 -13.46 -1.91 19.73
CA THR A 65 -13.83 -1.52 21.10
C THR A 65 -15.35 -1.59 21.36
N ARG A 66 -16.06 -2.50 20.67
CA ARG A 66 -17.44 -2.90 21.00
C ARG A 66 -17.61 -4.40 20.88
#